data_AF-A0A4Q5PMT8-F1
#
_entry.id   AF-A0A4Q5PMT8-F1
#
_cell.length_a   1.000
_cell.length_b   1.000
_cell.length_c   1.000
_cell.angle_alpha   90.00
_cell.angle_beta   90.00
_cell.angle_gamma   90.00
#
_symmetry.space_group_name_H-M   'P 1'
#
loop_
_entity.id
_entity.type
_entity.pdbx_description
1 polymer ?
#
loop_
_entity_poly.entity_id
_entity_poly.type
_entity_poly.pdbx_seq_one_letter_code
_entity_poly.pdbx_strand_id
1 'polypeptide(L)'
;MLVERGLKVMNVEVVGDAYAIAANFLRRSGAIPDTYVTNDHLLEIIVQLFHGGDSNKLRLANRAITQFQSLQLSVRPSVVQRTAV
;
A
#
# COMPACT_ATOMS: atom_id res chain seq x y z
N MET A 1 -30.50 3.69 -24.58
CA MET A 1 -29.63 4.35 -23.59
C MET A 1 -29.60 3.45 -22.36
N LEU A 2 -28.56 2.62 -22.24
CA LEU A 2 -28.44 1.64 -21.16
C LEU A 2 -27.97 2.40 -19.90
N VAL A 3 -28.90 2.61 -18.97
CA VAL A 3 -28.61 3.17 -17.66
C VAL A 3 -28.28 1.98 -16.77
N GLU A 4 -26.99 1.77 -16.51
CA GLU A 4 -26.48 0.68 -15.69
C GLU A 4 -26.81 0.94 -14.21
N ARG A 5 -28.07 0.66 -13.85
CA ARG A 5 -28.52 0.62 -12.47
C ARG A 5 -28.00 -0.66 -11.80
N GLY A 6 -27.17 -0.50 -10.76
CA GLY A 6 -27.26 -1.35 -9.59
C GLY A 6 -26.41 -2.62 -9.55
N LEU A 7 -25.25 -2.66 -10.21
CA LEU A 7 -24.27 -3.70 -9.92
C LEU A 7 -23.35 -3.23 -8.80
N LYS A 8 -23.28 -4.08 -7.79
CA LYS A 8 -22.37 -4.11 -6.65
C LYS A 8 -20.90 -4.25 -7.12
N VAL A 9 -20.41 -3.33 -7.95
CA VAL A 9 -18.99 -3.12 -8.32
C VAL A 9 -18.28 -2.40 -7.17
N MET A 10 -18.63 -2.80 -5.95
CA MET A 10 -18.34 -2.08 -4.72
C MET A 10 -17.33 -2.95 -3.98
N ASN A 11 -16.04 -2.79 -4.32
CA ASN A 11 -14.85 -2.88 -3.43
C ASN A 11 -13.52 -3.14 -4.13
N VAL A 12 -13.51 -3.73 -5.33
CA VAL A 12 -12.24 -4.02 -6.05
C VAL A 12 -11.59 -2.73 -6.57
N GLU A 13 -12.39 -1.76 -7.05
CA GLU A 13 -11.87 -0.44 -7.46
C GLU A 13 -11.24 0.34 -6.30
N VAL A 14 -11.78 0.24 -5.08
CA VAL A 14 -11.25 0.98 -3.92
C VAL A 14 -9.86 0.45 -3.54
N VAL A 15 -9.69 -0.87 -3.54
CA VAL A 15 -8.40 -1.53 -3.29
C VAL A 15 -7.40 -1.18 -4.39
N GLY A 16 -7.82 -1.27 -5.67
CA GLY A 16 -6.98 -0.94 -6.82
C GLY A 16 -6.53 0.52 -6.84
N ASP A 17 -7.46 1.46 -6.63
CA ASP A 17 -7.16 2.89 -6.56
C ASP A 17 -6.21 3.21 -5.41
N ALA A 18 -6.49 2.67 -4.22
CA ALA A 18 -5.65 2.91 -3.06
C ALA A 18 -4.23 2.34 -3.27
N TYR A 19 -4.12 1.18 -3.92
CA TYR A 19 -2.84 0.61 -4.30
C TYR A 19 -2.10 1.50 -5.29
N ALA A 20 -2.76 1.99 -6.34
CA ALA A 20 -2.14 2.88 -7.31
C ALA A 20 -1.59 4.16 -6.65
N ILE A 21 -2.36 4.76 -5.73
CA ILE A 21 -1.97 5.96 -4.98
C ILE A 21 -0.77 5.68 -4.08
N ALA A 22 -0.85 4.63 -3.25
CA ALA A 22 0.20 4.26 -2.32
C ALA A 22 1.49 3.87 -3.05
N ALA A 23 1.39 3.04 -4.08
CA ALA A 23 2.54 2.59 -4.86
C ALA A 23 3.20 3.75 -5.62
N ASN A 24 2.44 4.73 -6.12
CA ASN A 24 3.02 5.92 -6.75
C ASN A 24 3.87 6.72 -5.74
N PHE A 25 3.34 6.96 -4.55
CA PHE A 25 4.06 7.66 -3.48
C PHE A 25 5.32 6.89 -3.04
N LEU A 26 5.19 5.58 -2.82
CA LEU A 26 6.30 4.74 -2.35
C LEU A 26 7.40 4.58 -3.41
N ARG A 27 7.06 4.56 -4.71
CA ARG A 27 8.05 4.61 -5.80
C ARG A 27 8.78 5.94 -5.82
N ARG A 28 8.04 7.05 -5.76
CA ARG A 28 8.62 8.41 -5.74
C ARG A 28 9.53 8.66 -4.53
N SER A 29 9.24 8.05 -3.39
CA SER A 29 10.06 8.15 -2.18
C SER A 29 11.20 7.14 -2.12
N GLY A 30 11.32 6.23 -3.10
CA GLY A 30 12.33 5.17 -3.12
C GLY A 30 12.11 4.05 -2.09
N ALA A 31 10.93 4.00 -1.47
CA ALA A 31 10.56 2.94 -0.53
C ALA A 31 10.24 1.61 -1.22
N ILE A 32 9.75 1.64 -2.47
CA ILE A 32 9.61 0.45 -3.32
C ILE A 32 10.30 0.69 -4.67
N PRO A 33 10.82 -0.36 -5.32
CA PRO A 33 11.48 -0.22 -6.61
C PRO A 33 10.50 0.25 -7.69
N ASP A 34 10.98 1.13 -8.58
CA ASP A 34 10.22 1.68 -9.71
C ASP A 34 10.09 0.65 -10.83
N THR A 35 9.36 -0.43 -10.53
CA THR A 35 9.06 -1.52 -11.48
C THR A 35 7.56 -1.64 -11.67
N TYR A 36 7.19 -2.22 -12.82
CA TYR A 36 5.80 -2.57 -13.15
C TYR A 36 5.29 -3.79 -12.35
N VAL A 37 6.14 -4.40 -11.52
CA VAL A 37 5.76 -5.54 -10.69
C VAL A 37 4.93 -5.07 -9.50
N THR A 38 3.86 -5.80 -9.20
CA THR A 38 3.03 -5.58 -8.01
C THR A 38 3.86 -5.85 -6.76
N ASN A 39 3.81 -4.95 -5.78
CA ASN A 39 4.38 -5.17 -4.47
C ASN A 39 3.35 -5.90 -3.61
N ASP A 40 3.50 -7.22 -3.47
CA ASP A 40 2.55 -8.07 -2.77
C ASP A 40 2.34 -7.64 -1.31
N HIS A 41 3.41 -7.22 -0.63
CA HIS A 41 3.35 -6.75 0.75
C HIS A 41 2.49 -5.48 0.90
N LEU A 42 2.63 -4.52 -0.01
CA LEU A 42 1.78 -3.32 -0.04
C LEU A 42 0.32 -3.68 -0.32
N LEU A 43 0.08 -4.60 -1.27
CA LEU A 43 -1.28 -5.05 -1.60
C LEU A 43 -1.93 -5.76 -0.40
N GLU A 44 -1.19 -6.59 0.32
CA GLU A 44 -1.67 -7.28 1.51
C GLU A 44 -2.13 -6.30 2.60
N ILE A 45 -1.32 -5.27 2.92
CA ILE A 45 -1.68 -4.23 3.89
C ILE A 45 -3.00 -3.54 3.48
N ILE A 46 -3.13 -3.20 2.20
CA ILE A 46 -4.31 -2.54 1.64
C ILE A 46 -5.55 -3.44 1.78
N VAL A 47 -5.44 -4.72 1.45
CA VAL A 47 -6.53 -5.71 1.58
C VAL A 47 -6.93 -5.89 3.05
N GLN A 48 -5.97 -5.95 3.97
CA GLN A 48 -6.24 -6.08 5.40
C GLN A 48 -6.97 -4.85 5.95
N LEU A 49 -6.51 -3.64 5.61
CA LEU A 49 -7.17 -2.38 5.98
C LEU A 49 -8.59 -2.32 5.41
N PHE A 50 -8.75 -2.78 4.18
CA PHE A 50 -10.02 -2.77 3.47
C PHE A 50 -11.03 -3.71 4.15
N HIS A 51 -10.62 -4.93 4.51
CA HIS A 51 -11.42 -5.84 5.32
C HIS A 51 -11.75 -5.29 6.72
N GLY A 52 -10.91 -4.40 7.26
CA GLY A 52 -11.16 -3.66 8.50
C GLY A 52 -12.28 -2.61 8.42
N GLY A 53 -12.91 -2.43 7.26
CA GLY A 53 -14.05 -1.53 7.05
C GLY A 53 -13.68 -0.17 6.46
N ASP A 54 -12.43 0.03 6.03
CA ASP A 54 -12.05 1.25 5.32
C ASP A 54 -12.52 1.23 3.86
N SER A 55 -13.54 2.03 3.56
CA SER A 55 -14.09 2.19 2.20
C SER A 55 -13.58 3.44 1.46
N ASN A 56 -12.80 4.30 2.14
CA ASN A 56 -12.24 5.51 1.52
C ASN A 56 -10.83 5.23 0.97
N LYS A 57 -10.68 5.30 -0.36
CA LYS A 57 -9.42 5.02 -1.07
C LYS A 57 -8.22 5.85 -0.61
N LEU A 58 -8.41 7.14 -0.30
CA LEU A 58 -7.33 8.01 0.18
C LEU A 58 -6.91 7.64 1.60
N ARG A 59 -7.88 7.35 2.47
CA ARG A 59 -7.61 6.91 3.84
C ARG A 59 -6.90 5.56 3.85
N LEU A 60 -7.34 4.63 3.01
CA LEU A 60 -6.72 3.31 2.84
C LEU A 60 -5.27 3.44 2.37
N ALA A 61 -5.02 4.24 1.33
CA ALA A 61 -3.68 4.49 0.80
C ALA A 61 -2.76 5.12 1.85
N ASN A 62 -3.20 6.17 2.55
CA ASN A 62 -2.39 6.84 3.57
C ASN A 62 -2.05 5.90 4.73
N ARG A 63 -3.02 5.12 5.22
CA ARG A 63 -2.78 4.12 6.28
C ARG A 63 -1.82 3.04 5.80
N ALA A 64 -1.95 2.59 4.56
CA ALA A 64 -1.06 1.58 3.99
C ALA A 64 0.37 2.10 3.86
N ILE A 65 0.57 3.34 3.41
CA ILE A 65 1.89 4.00 3.35
C ILE A 65 2.51 4.02 4.75
N THR A 66 1.78 4.47 5.77
CA THR A 66 2.28 4.55 7.14
C THR A 66 2.71 3.18 7.66
N GLN A 67 1.86 2.16 7.54
CA GLN A 67 2.21 0.80 7.99
C GLN A 67 3.39 0.21 7.23
N PHE A 68 3.42 0.39 5.90
CA PHE A 68 4.51 -0.11 5.06
C PHE A 68 5.86 0.49 5.47
N GLN A 69 5.90 1.81 5.69
CA GLN A 69 7.12 2.51 6.11
C GLN A 69 7.54 2.10 7.54
N SER A 70 6.60 1.95 8.48
CA SER A 70 6.92 1.46 9.82
C SER A 70 7.52 0.06 9.80
N LEU A 71 6.98 -0.85 8.98
CA LEU A 71 7.53 -2.20 8.81
C LEU A 71 8.93 -2.16 8.18
N GLN A 72 9.17 -1.32 7.17
CA GLN A 72 10.51 -1.14 6.61
C GLN A 72 11.52 -0.60 7.62
N LEU A 73 11.14 0.37 8.44
CA LEU A 73 12.01 0.93 9.47
C LEU A 73 12.36 -0.12 10.54
N SER A 74 11.44 -1.04 10.84
CA SER A 74 11.69 -2.14 11.78
C SER A 74 12.65 -3.21 11.24
N VAL A 75 12.81 -3.33 9.91
CA VAL A 75 13.59 -4.39 9.27
C VAL A 75 15.01 -3.95 8.89
N ARG A 76 15.37 -2.66 9.00
CA ARG A 76 16.75 -2.21 8.74
C ARG A 76 17.69 -2.74 9.83
N PRO A 77 18.57 -3.73 9.56
CA PRO A 77 19.58 -4.11 10.54
C PRO A 77 20.52 -2.92 10.70
N SER A 78 20.68 -2.46 11.94
CA SER A 78 21.67 -1.48 12.35
C SER A 78 23.07 -1.97 11.97
N VAL A 79 23.57 -1.55 10.80
CA VAL A 79 24.99 -1.67 10.42
C VAL A 79 25.79 -0.65 11.24
N VAL A 80 25.86 -0.85 12.56
CA VAL A 80 26.77 -0.11 13.45
C VAL A 80 27.16 -1.03 14.61
N GLN A 81 27.88 -2.12 14.32
CA GLN A 81 28.47 -2.94 15.38
C GLN A 81 29.64 -3.81 14.88
N ARG A 82 30.58 -3.25 14.12
CA ARG A 82 31.86 -3.92 13.83
C ARG A 82 33.01 -2.92 13.62
N THR A 83 33.46 -2.29 14.70
CA THR A 83 34.90 -2.02 14.91
C THR A 83 35.19 -1.86 16.39
N ALA A 84 35.36 -3.00 17.08
CA ALA A 84 36.06 -3.04 18.36
C ALA A 84 36.82 -4.37 18.39
N VAL A 85 37.97 -4.38 17.71
CA VAL A 85 39.08 -5.30 17.94
C VAL A 85 40.37 -4.50 17.86
#